data_AF-A0A2V8WVG2-F1
#
_entry.id   AF-A0A2V8WVG2-F1
#
_cell.length_a   1.000
_cell.length_b   1.000
_cell.length_c   1.000
_cell.angle_alpha   90.00
_cell.angle_beta   90.00
_cell.angle_gamma   90.00
#
_symmetry.space_group_name_H-M   'P 1'
#
loop_
_entity.id
_entity.type
_entity.pdbx_description
1 polymer ?
#
loop_
_entity_poly.entity_id
_entity_poly.type
_entity_poly.pdbx_seq_one_letter_code
_entity_poly.pdbx_strand_id
1 'polypeptide(L)'
;AQLDHRGQEEVVEIFVEIQLTSSYGPLVAVPARSHSSSPTLIPRPHDFWRDFHVQIFDGDQTLSPSDYHGHANYSCGRYGPCFLTGATLEFDFPADAFTSDTATIEVTPPEGDSVSVDFDLSTLR
;
A
#
# COMPACT_ATOMS: atom_id res chain seq x y z
N ALA A 1 33.38 -3.44 -9.26
CA ALA A 1 32.10 -4.09 -9.61
C ALA A 1 31.26 -3.10 -10.41
N GLN A 2 31.70 -2.74 -11.61
CA GLN A 2 31.10 -1.71 -12.46
C GLN A 2 31.12 -2.21 -13.91
N LEU A 3 30.58 -3.40 -14.12
CA LEU A 3 30.49 -4.05 -15.42
C LEU A 3 29.16 -4.79 -15.43
N ASP A 4 28.28 -4.35 -16.34
CA ASP A 4 27.08 -5.04 -16.84
C ASP A 4 25.67 -4.62 -16.35
N HIS A 5 25.40 -3.31 -16.24
CA HIS A 5 24.02 -2.78 -16.14
C HIS A 5 23.50 -2.14 -17.45
N ARG A 6 24.29 -2.16 -18.54
CA ARG A 6 24.00 -1.37 -19.76
C ARG A 6 22.88 -1.91 -20.67
N GLY A 7 22.04 -2.83 -20.19
CA GLY A 7 20.99 -3.44 -21.01
C GLY A 7 19.73 -3.84 -20.25
N GLN A 8 19.62 -3.55 -18.96
CA GLN A 8 18.41 -3.79 -18.18
C GLN A 8 17.81 -2.42 -17.84
N GLU A 9 16.51 -2.27 -18.10
CA GLU A 9 15.77 -1.10 -17.61
C GLU A 9 15.82 -1.15 -16.08
N GLU A 10 16.40 -0.11 -15.47
CA GLU A 10 16.45 0.03 -14.03
C GLU A 10 15.04 0.41 -13.55
N VAL A 11 14.54 -0.33 -12.56
CA VAL A 11 13.21 -0.15 -11.98
C VAL A 11 13.36 0.20 -10.51
N VAL A 12 12.59 1.19 -10.06
CA VAL A 12 12.40 1.51 -8.65
C VAL A 12 11.10 0.88 -8.20
N GLU A 13 11.21 -0.06 -7.27
CA GLU A 13 10.06 -0.76 -6.69
C GLU A 13 9.76 -0.17 -5.30
N ILE A 14 8.50 0.23 -5.11
CA ILE A 14 8.02 0.83 -3.86
C ILE A 14 6.99 -0.11 -3.23
N PHE A 15 7.26 -0.50 -1.98
CA PHE A 15 6.36 -1.32 -1.17
C PHE A 15 5.67 -0.45 -0.11
N VAL A 16 4.35 -0.43 -0.11
CA VAL A 16 3.54 0.19 0.94
C VAL A 16 2.86 -0.92 1.75
N GLU A 17 3.34 -1.15 2.96
CA GLU A 17 2.75 -2.11 3.89
C GLU A 17 1.74 -1.42 4.83
N ILE A 18 0.48 -1.83 4.72
CA ILE A 18 -0.62 -1.37 5.57
C ILE A 18 -0.83 -2.41 6.66
N GLN A 19 -0.69 -2.01 7.92
CA GLN A 19 -1.02 -2.86 9.06
C GLN A 19 -2.39 -2.50 9.63
N LEU A 20 -3.26 -3.50 9.77
CA LEU A 20 -4.56 -3.31 10.41
C LEU A 20 -4.39 -2.97 11.88
N THR A 21 -5.21 -2.03 12.36
CA THR A 21 -5.21 -1.59 13.76
C THR A 21 -6.46 -2.12 14.48
N SER A 22 -6.55 -1.89 15.79
CA SER A 22 -7.75 -2.24 16.55
C SER A 22 -9.00 -1.48 16.09
N SER A 23 -8.84 -0.25 15.60
CA SER A 23 -9.92 0.57 15.04
C SER A 23 -10.21 0.25 13.57
N TYR A 24 -9.21 -0.16 12.80
CA TYR A 24 -9.35 -0.60 11.41
C TYR A 24 -9.08 -2.09 11.29
N GLY A 25 -10.02 -2.89 11.79
CA GLY A 25 -9.85 -4.34 11.96
C GLY A 25 -10.20 -5.20 10.74
N PRO A 26 -10.07 -6.53 10.89
CA PRO A 26 -10.32 -7.51 9.84
C PRO A 26 -11.82 -7.77 9.58
N LEU A 27 -12.70 -7.22 10.42
CA LEU A 27 -14.15 -7.32 10.30
C LEU A 27 -14.73 -5.94 10.05
N VAL A 28 -15.72 -5.88 9.16
CA VAL A 28 -16.47 -4.65 8.86
C VAL A 28 -17.93 -4.83 9.26
N ALA A 29 -18.53 -3.76 9.79
CA ALA A 29 -19.94 -3.75 10.15
C ALA A 29 -20.80 -3.53 8.90
N VAL A 30 -21.74 -4.44 8.64
CA VAL A 30 -22.76 -4.22 7.61
C VAL A 30 -23.89 -3.39 8.24
N PRO A 31 -24.28 -2.26 7.63
CA PRO A 31 -25.42 -1.48 8.09
C PRO A 31 -26.66 -2.35 8.22
N ALA A 32 -27.28 -2.33 9.40
CA ALA A 32 -28.53 -3.02 9.63
C ALA A 32 -29.61 -2.46 8.71
N ARG A 33 -30.26 -3.32 7.91
CA ARG A 33 -31.38 -2.92 7.04
C ARG A 33 -32.64 -2.49 7.81
N SER A 34 -32.66 -2.63 9.14
CA SER A 34 -33.79 -2.30 10.01
C SER A 34 -33.29 -1.68 11.32
N HIS A 35 -34.05 -0.72 11.86
CA HIS A 35 -33.74 0.04 13.07
C HIS A 35 -33.74 -0.77 14.39
N SER A 36 -33.89 -2.11 14.33
CA SER A 36 -34.02 -2.98 15.51
C SER A 36 -33.02 -4.14 15.57
N SER A 37 -32.01 -4.18 14.71
CA SER A 37 -31.00 -5.25 14.72
C SER A 37 -29.60 -4.70 14.94
N SER A 38 -28.84 -5.36 15.81
CA SER A 38 -27.41 -5.12 15.98
C SER A 38 -26.67 -5.29 14.65
N PRO A 39 -25.61 -4.49 14.38
CA PRO A 39 -24.82 -4.62 13.16
C PRO A 39 -24.15 -6.00 13.10
N THR A 40 -24.28 -6.65 11.95
CA THR A 40 -23.57 -7.91 11.67
C THR A 40 -22.15 -7.60 11.24
N LEU A 41 -21.17 -8.24 11.86
CA LEU A 41 -19.78 -8.16 11.46
C LEU A 41 -19.50 -9.23 10.39
N ILE A 42 -18.95 -8.81 9.25
CA ILE A 42 -18.49 -9.70 8.18
C ILE A 42 -16.98 -9.56 7.98
N PRO A 43 -16.30 -10.59 7.46
CA PRO A 43 -14.91 -10.45 7.04
C PRO A 43 -14.74 -9.33 6.02
N ARG A 44 -13.67 -8.55 6.17
CA ARG A 44 -13.28 -7.54 5.21
C ARG A 44 -12.99 -8.20 3.84
N PRO A 45 -13.41 -7.57 2.72
CA PRO A 45 -13.08 -8.04 1.38
C PRO A 45 -11.56 -8.15 1.18
N HIS A 46 -11.11 -9.09 0.35
CA HIS A 46 -9.67 -9.30 0.08
C HIS A 46 -9.03 -8.17 -0.74
N ASP A 47 -9.85 -7.37 -1.40
CA ASP A 47 -9.51 -6.23 -2.25
C ASP A 47 -9.63 -4.88 -1.54
N PHE A 48 -9.85 -4.86 -0.22
CA PHE A 48 -9.96 -3.63 0.59
C PHE A 48 -8.77 -2.69 0.46
N TRP A 49 -7.60 -3.20 0.07
CA TRP A 49 -6.40 -2.42 -0.14
C TRP A 49 -6.58 -1.39 -1.26
N ARG A 50 -7.54 -1.61 -2.17
CA ARG A 50 -7.92 -0.65 -3.23
C ARG A 50 -8.59 0.61 -2.69
N ASP A 51 -9.08 0.57 -1.45
CA ASP A 51 -9.71 1.73 -0.80
C ASP A 51 -8.66 2.74 -0.29
N PHE A 52 -7.38 2.35 -0.26
CA PHE A 52 -6.27 3.24 0.10
C PHE A 52 -5.76 3.96 -1.15
N HIS A 53 -5.77 5.29 -1.11
CA HIS A 53 -5.22 6.09 -2.18
C HIS A 53 -3.74 6.37 -1.89
N VAL A 54 -2.86 5.89 -2.76
CA VAL A 54 -1.41 6.12 -2.65
C VAL A 54 -0.98 7.06 -3.77
N GLN A 55 -0.28 8.13 -3.41
CA GLN A 55 0.33 9.07 -4.34
C GLN A 55 1.83 9.15 -4.06
N ILE A 56 2.62 9.10 -5.12
CA ILE A 56 4.08 9.11 -5.03
C ILE A 56 4.58 10.34 -5.79
N PHE A 57 5.47 11.10 -5.18
CA PHE A 57 5.97 12.35 -5.72
C PHE A 57 7.49 12.38 -5.80
N ASP A 58 8.00 12.98 -6.86
CA ASP A 58 9.40 13.41 -7.02
C ASP A 58 9.44 14.94 -6.83
N GLY A 59 9.81 15.39 -5.63
CA GLY A 59 9.62 16.79 -5.23
C GLY A 59 8.14 17.21 -5.29
N ASP A 60 7.81 18.16 -6.17
CA ASP A 60 6.43 18.63 -6.38
C ASP A 60 5.68 17.86 -7.49
N GLN A 61 6.36 16.94 -8.19
CA GLN A 61 5.79 16.23 -9.33
C GLN A 61 5.18 14.89 -8.91
N THR A 62 3.90 14.68 -9.19
CA THR A 62 3.27 13.36 -9.05
C THR A 62 3.79 12.39 -10.10
N LEU A 63 4.22 11.21 -9.67
CA LEU A 63 4.66 10.11 -10.52
C LEU A 63 3.51 9.13 -10.77
N SER A 64 3.52 8.52 -11.96
CA SER A 64 2.63 7.42 -12.31
C SER A 64 3.43 6.13 -12.45
N PRO A 65 3.05 5.05 -11.75
CA PRO A 65 3.75 3.78 -11.84
C PRO A 65 3.55 3.15 -13.23
N SER A 66 4.54 2.39 -13.70
CA SER A 66 4.41 1.52 -14.87
C SER A 66 3.56 0.28 -14.58
N ASP A 67 3.62 -0.23 -13.35
CA ASP A 67 2.75 -1.31 -12.87
C ASP A 67 2.34 -1.09 -11.40
N TYR A 68 1.14 -1.56 -11.05
CA TYR A 68 0.59 -1.45 -9.71
C TYR A 68 -0.27 -2.67 -9.37
N HIS A 69 0.11 -3.36 -8.30
CA HIS A 69 -0.64 -4.46 -7.73
C HIS A 69 -0.64 -4.41 -6.22
N GLY A 70 -1.50 -5.22 -5.63
CA GLY A 70 -1.57 -5.32 -4.18
C GLY A 70 -2.30 -6.57 -3.76
N HIS A 71 -2.07 -6.95 -2.51
CA HIS A 71 -2.71 -8.11 -1.93
C HIS A 71 -2.94 -7.94 -0.42
N ALA A 72 -3.95 -8.64 0.08
CA ALA A 72 -4.19 -8.77 1.51
C ALA A 72 -3.13 -9.68 2.16
N ASN A 73 -2.69 -9.30 3.37
CA ASN A 73 -1.73 -10.04 4.17
C ASN A 73 -2.47 -10.87 5.22
N TYR A 74 -2.16 -12.16 5.29
CA TYR A 74 -2.75 -13.08 6.24
C TYR A 74 -1.69 -13.74 7.09
N SER A 75 -1.95 -13.82 8.40
CA SER A 75 -1.20 -14.67 9.31
C SER A 75 -1.97 -15.96 9.57
N CYS A 76 -1.47 -17.07 9.03
CA CYS A 76 -2.07 -18.40 9.19
C CYS A 76 -1.22 -19.24 10.15
N GLY A 77 -1.78 -19.59 11.30
CA GLY A 77 -1.14 -20.52 12.23
C GLY A 77 -1.18 -21.96 11.71
N ARG A 78 -0.18 -22.79 12.08
CA ARG A 78 -0.08 -24.21 11.66
C ARG A 78 -1.34 -25.04 11.94
N TYR A 79 -2.11 -24.70 12.97
CA TYR A 79 -3.33 -25.40 13.39
C TYR A 79 -4.51 -24.45 13.64
N GLY A 80 -4.45 -23.20 13.15
CA GLY A 80 -5.43 -22.15 13.46
C GLY A 80 -6.03 -21.50 12.22
N PRO A 81 -7.09 -20.69 12.39
CA PRO A 81 -7.64 -19.89 11.31
C PRO A 81 -6.62 -18.84 10.84
N CYS A 82 -6.73 -18.44 9.57
CA CYS A 82 -5.98 -17.31 9.03
C CYS A 82 -6.62 -15.99 9.48
N PHE A 83 -5.80 -15.08 9.97
CA PHE A 83 -6.23 -13.73 10.35
C PHE A 83 -5.68 -12.73 9.36
N LEU A 84 -6.54 -11.85 8.85
CA LEU A 84 -6.12 -10.71 8.04
C LEU A 84 -5.34 -9.75 8.94
N THR A 85 -4.09 -9.45 8.57
CA THR A 85 -3.18 -8.57 9.32
C THR A 85 -2.97 -7.24 8.65
N GLY A 86 -3.20 -7.14 7.33
CA GLY A 86 -2.80 -5.97 6.57
C GLY A 86 -2.97 -6.15 5.07
N ALA A 87 -2.26 -5.32 4.32
CA ALA A 87 -2.07 -5.44 2.88
C ALA A 87 -0.70 -4.92 2.47
N THR A 88 -0.18 -5.44 1.37
CA THR A 88 1.00 -4.90 0.69
C THR A 88 0.56 -4.37 -0.67
N LEU A 89 0.98 -3.15 -0.97
CA LEU A 89 0.83 -2.52 -2.28
C LEU A 89 2.23 -2.37 -2.89
N GLU A 90 2.35 -2.71 -4.15
CA GLU A 90 3.60 -2.77 -4.90
C GLU A 90 3.47 -1.86 -6.12
N PHE A 91 4.45 -0.98 -6.30
CA PHE A 91 4.48 0.00 -7.38
C PHE A 91 5.82 -0.04 -8.09
N ASP A 92 5.78 -0.28 -9.40
CA ASP A 92 6.95 -0.27 -10.24
C ASP A 92 7.04 1.06 -10.98
N PHE A 93 8.22 1.67 -10.94
CA PHE A 93 8.53 2.90 -11.67
C PHE A 93 9.80 2.73 -12.48
N PRO A 94 9.88 3.30 -13.69
CA PRO A 94 11.15 3.39 -14.38
C PRO A 94 12.07 4.33 -13.59
N ALA A 95 13.35 3.98 -13.44
CA ALA A 95 14.28 4.74 -12.61
C ALA A 95 14.49 6.19 -13.12
N ASP A 96 14.28 6.42 -14.43
CA ASP A 96 14.36 7.75 -15.05
C ASP A 96 13.18 8.67 -14.68
N ALA A 97 12.12 8.16 -14.06
CA ALA A 97 11.03 8.96 -13.51
C ALA A 97 11.45 9.77 -12.27
N PHE A 98 12.53 9.36 -11.57
CA PHE A 98 13.03 10.02 -10.37
C PHE A 98 14.20 10.94 -10.71
N THR A 99 13.90 12.22 -10.89
CA THR A 99 14.90 13.25 -11.19
C THR A 99 15.55 13.81 -9.93
N SER A 100 14.87 13.78 -8.78
CA SER A 100 15.42 14.23 -7.49
C SER A 100 16.03 13.09 -6.67
N ASP A 101 16.82 13.47 -5.66
CA ASP A 101 17.35 12.55 -4.65
C ASP A 101 16.32 12.24 -3.54
N THR A 102 15.05 12.62 -3.72
CA THR A 102 14.02 12.48 -2.69
C THR A 102 12.70 12.04 -3.30
N ALA A 103 12.00 11.12 -2.65
CA ALA A 103 10.63 10.76 -3.01
C ALA A 103 9.68 10.94 -1.81
N THR A 104 8.49 11.45 -2.07
CA THR A 104 7.43 11.56 -1.05
C THR A 104 6.36 10.54 -1.35
N ILE A 105 5.98 9.76 -0.33
CA ILE A 105 4.89 8.78 -0.43
C ILE A 105 3.76 9.24 0.49
N GLU A 106 2.62 9.56 -0.10
CA GLU A 106 1.40 9.93 0.60
C GLU A 106 0.39 8.78 0.50
N VAL A 107 -0.16 8.39 1.64
CA VAL A 107 -1.19 7.35 1.77
C VAL A 107 -2.42 7.95 2.43
N THR A 108 -3.53 7.98 1.71
CA THR A 108 -4.83 8.42 2.22
C THR A 108 -5.71 7.20 2.46
N PRO A 109 -6.01 6.87 3.73
CA PRO A 109 -6.92 5.78 4.07
C PRO A 109 -8.38 6.20 3.79
N PRO A 110 -9.32 5.24 3.68
CA PRO A 110 -10.73 5.56 3.42
C PRO A 110 -11.40 6.40 4.52
N GLU A 111 -10.81 6.46 5.73
CA GLU A 111 -11.23 7.33 6.82
C GLU A 111 -10.90 8.82 6.58
N GLY A 112 -9.94 9.12 5.70
CA GLY A 112 -9.61 10.47 5.22
C GLY A 112 -8.33 11.09 5.81
N ASP A 113 -7.77 10.56 6.89
CA ASP A 113 -6.56 11.14 7.50
C ASP A 113 -5.29 10.63 6.81
N SER A 114 -4.73 11.43 5.88
CA SER A 114 -3.54 11.08 5.11
C SER A 114 -2.26 11.06 5.95
N VAL A 115 -1.34 10.17 5.57
CA VAL A 115 0.02 10.07 6.13
C VAL A 115 1.02 10.23 4.99
N SER A 116 2.03 11.07 5.18
CA SER A 116 3.11 11.28 4.22
C SER A 116 4.46 10.93 4.83
N VAL A 117 5.34 10.32 4.02
CA VAL A 117 6.71 9.97 4.40
C VAL A 117 7.66 10.34 3.28
N ASP A 118 8.76 11.01 3.64
CA ASP A 118 9.83 11.40 2.71
C ASP A 118 10.95 10.36 2.76
N PHE A 119 11.46 9.97 1.59
CA PHE A 119 12.53 9.03 1.41
C PHE A 119 13.72 9.71 0.73
N ASP A 120 14.92 9.47 1.26
CA ASP A 120 16.19 9.90 0.67
C ASP A 120 16.71 8.81 -0.30
N LEU A 121 16.71 9.12 -1.59
CA LEU A 121 17.17 8.27 -2.68
C LEU A 121 18.66 8.47 -3.01
N SER A 122 19.38 9.36 -2.31
CA SER A 122 20.81 9.62 -2.57
C SER A 122 21.68 8.37 -2.44
N THR A 123 21.22 7.38 -1.67
CA THR A 123 21.92 6.09 -1.47
C THR A 123 21.65 5.06 -2.56
N LEU A 124 20.66 5.30 -3.44
CA LEU A 124 20.31 4.42 -4.56
C LEU A 124 20.98 4.84 -5.87
N ARG A 125 21.71 5.96 -5.89
CA ARG A 125 22.42 6.53 -7.05
C ARG A 125 23.91 6.21 -7.07
#